data_AF-A0A3N6Q8Q5-F1
#
_entry.id   AF-A0A3N6Q8Q5-F1
#
_cell.length_a   1.000
_cell.length_b   1.000
_cell.length_c   1.000
_cell.angle_alpha   90.00
_cell.angle_beta   90.00
_cell.angle_gamma   90.00
#
_symmetry.space_group_name_H-M   'P 1'
#
loop_
_entity.id
_entity.type
_entity.pdbx_description
1 polymer ?
#
loop_
_entity_poly.entity_id
_entity_poly.type
_entity_poly.pdbx_seq_one_letter_code
_entity_poly.pdbx_strand_id
1 'polypeptide(L)'
;MGRQAALPRTLSPRLIGRDAAAAYISVSPNTFDKMVEDGRMPRPRVLMERRLAWDVRELDAAVDSLPHRGGEEMISADQGWD
;
A
#
# COMPACT_ATOMS: atom_id res chain seq x y z
N MET A 1 -8.90 22.33 -4.02
CA MET A 1 -8.87 21.08 -4.79
C MET A 1 -8.15 21.33 -6.11
N GLY A 2 -6.88 20.94 -6.21
CA GLY A 2 -6.10 21.11 -7.44
C GLY A 2 -6.70 20.26 -8.55
N ARG A 3 -7.05 20.89 -9.67
CA ARG A 3 -7.71 20.31 -10.84
C ARG A 3 -7.05 18.98 -11.27
N GLN A 4 -7.72 17.87 -11.01
CA GLN A 4 -7.46 16.58 -11.65
C GLN A 4 -7.94 16.65 -13.12
N ALA A 5 -7.40 17.59 -13.91
CA ALA A 5 -7.86 17.87 -15.28
C ALA A 5 -6.88 17.38 -16.36
N ALA A 6 -5.64 17.03 -15.98
CA ALA A 6 -4.63 16.57 -16.92
C ALA A 6 -4.76 15.08 -17.28
N LEU A 7 -5.52 14.31 -16.51
CA LEU A 7 -5.65 12.86 -16.68
C LEU A 7 -7.12 12.46 -16.87
N PRO A 8 -7.39 11.41 -17.66
CA PRO A 8 -8.72 10.82 -17.76
C PRO A 8 -9.24 10.40 -16.38
N ARG A 9 -10.54 10.55 -16.14
CA ARG A 9 -11.19 10.14 -14.88
C ARG A 9 -11.12 8.63 -14.63
N THR A 10 -10.86 7.85 -15.67
CA THR A 10 -10.70 6.39 -15.62
C THR A 10 -9.31 5.95 -15.16
N LEU A 11 -8.34 6.86 -15.08
CA LEU A 11 -6.99 6.52 -14.64
C LEU A 11 -6.91 6.58 -13.12
N SER A 12 -6.88 5.40 -12.50
CA SER A 12 -6.66 5.28 -11.06
C SER A 12 -5.31 5.92 -10.67
N PRO A 13 -5.27 6.74 -9.60
CA PRO A 13 -4.03 7.38 -9.17
C PRO A 13 -3.04 6.32 -8.67
N ARG A 14 -1.80 6.37 -9.18
CA ARG A 14 -0.73 5.48 -8.71
C ARG A 14 -0.19 5.89 -7.33
N LEU A 15 -0.12 7.19 -7.07
CA LEU A 15 0.36 7.75 -5.81
C LEU A 15 -0.81 8.38 -5.06
N ILE A 16 -1.05 7.93 -3.83
CA ILE A 16 -2.15 8.36 -2.99
C ILE A 16 -1.68 8.90 -1.64
N GLY A 17 -2.45 9.82 -1.05
CA GLY A 17 -2.15 10.39 0.25
C GLY A 17 -2.51 9.43 1.40
N ARG A 18 -2.09 9.78 2.62
CA ARG A 18 -2.29 8.96 3.85
C ARG A 18 -3.73 8.48 4.03
N ASP A 19 -4.71 9.39 3.99
CA ASP A 19 -6.10 9.03 4.25
C ASP A 19 -6.67 8.09 3.17
N ALA A 20 -6.26 8.29 1.92
CA ALA A 20 -6.63 7.42 0.81
C ALA A 20 -5.95 6.04 0.92
N ALA A 21 -4.68 5.98 1.34
CA ALA A 21 -3.97 4.72 1.58
C ALA A 21 -4.61 3.90 2.72
N ALA A 22 -4.99 4.56 3.82
CA ALA A 22 -5.70 3.92 4.91
C ALA A 22 -7.07 3.38 4.47
N ALA A 23 -7.83 4.18 3.72
CA ALA A 23 -9.11 3.76 3.17
C ALA A 23 -8.95 2.59 2.17
N TYR A 24 -7.91 2.61 1.35
CA TYR A 24 -7.60 1.57 0.36
C TYR A 24 -7.48 0.19 1.02
N ILE A 25 -6.82 0.11 2.17
CA ILE A 25 -6.64 -1.15 2.91
C ILE A 25 -7.68 -1.37 4.02
N SER A 26 -8.77 -0.60 4.02
CA SER A 26 -9.90 -0.72 4.97
C SER A 26 -9.56 -0.47 6.45
N VAL A 27 -8.70 0.51 6.74
CA VAL A 27 -8.35 0.89 8.13
C VAL A 27 -8.48 2.39 8.38
N SER A 28 -8.47 2.79 9.66
CA SER A 28 -8.38 4.21 10.03
C SER A 28 -6.98 4.76 9.73
N PRO A 29 -6.82 6.07 9.47
CA PRO A 29 -5.51 6.64 9.21
C PRO A 29 -4.50 6.45 10.35
N ASN A 30 -4.95 6.48 11.61
CA ASN A 30 -4.07 6.22 12.76
C ASN A 30 -3.67 4.74 12.85
N THR A 31 -4.54 3.82 12.44
CA THR A 31 -4.19 2.40 12.34
C THR A 31 -3.18 2.17 11.23
N PHE A 32 -3.34 2.86 10.10
CA PHE A 32 -2.38 2.81 9.00
C PHE A 32 -0.99 3.27 9.42
N ASP A 33 -0.87 4.39 10.13
CA ASP A 33 0.42 4.86 10.65
C ASP A 33 1.10 3.80 11.52
N LYS A 34 0.35 3.17 12.43
CA LYS A 34 0.87 2.06 13.25
C LYS A 34 1.34 0.89 12.40
N MET A 35 0.59 0.52 11.35
CA MET A 35 1.02 -0.53 10.42
C MET A 35 2.31 -0.17 9.68
N VAL A 36 2.53 1.10 9.34
CA VAL A 36 3.78 1.58 8.73
C VAL A 36 4.92 1.55 9.75
N GLU A 37 4.68 1.97 10.99
CA GLU A 37 5.65 1.91 12.09
C GLU A 37 6.06 0.46 12.39
N ASP A 38 5.10 -0.45 12.42
CA ASP A 38 5.29 -1.89 12.63
C ASP A 38 5.93 -2.61 11.43
N GLY A 39 6.14 -1.91 10.30
CA GLY A 39 6.71 -2.49 9.08
C GLY A 39 5.78 -3.39 8.27
N ARG A 40 4.48 -3.41 8.61
CA ARG A 40 3.44 -4.16 7.87
C ARG A 40 2.98 -3.43 6.61
N MET A 41 3.21 -2.12 6.54
CA MET A 41 2.90 -1.28 5.39
C MET A 41 4.15 -0.48 4.97
N PRO A 42 4.28 -0.13 3.69
CA PRO A 42 5.44 0.59 3.19
C PRO A 42 5.51 2.01 3.76
N ARG A 43 6.74 2.51 3.92
CA ARG A 43 6.99 3.91 4.27
C ARG A 43 6.59 4.83 3.09
N PRO A 44 6.14 6.06 3.36
CA PRO A 44 5.78 6.99 2.28
C PRO A 44 6.97 7.32 1.39
N ARG A 45 6.68 7.52 0.11
CA ARG A 45 7.56 8.18 -0.85
C ARG A 45 7.53 9.69 -0.61
N VAL A 46 8.71 10.32 -0.62
CA VAL A 46 8.86 11.77 -0.49
C VAL A 46 8.82 12.38 -1.88
N LEU A 47 7.73 13.07 -2.23
CA LEU A 47 7.61 13.80 -3.50
C LEU A 47 8.18 15.21 -3.39
N MET A 48 8.01 15.83 -2.23
CA MET A 48 8.60 17.10 -1.80
C MET A 48 8.72 17.09 -0.28
N GLU A 49 9.41 18.08 0.30
CA GLU A 49 9.65 18.18 1.75
C GLU A 49 8.39 17.98 2.62
N ARG A 50 7.23 18.49 2.18
CA ARG A 50 5.93 18.37 2.88
C ARG A 50 4.89 17.54 2.15
N ARG A 51 5.28 16.83 1.09
CA ARG A 51 4.35 16.03 0.27
C ARG A 51 4.81 14.59 0.24
N LEU A 52 4.09 13.78 1.01
CA LEU A 52 4.26 12.34 1.11
C LEU A 52 3.14 11.64 0.32
N ALA A 53 3.48 10.53 -0.32
CA ALA A 53 2.51 9.67 -1.00
C ALA A 53 2.92 8.20 -0.92
N TRP A 54 1.95 7.31 -1.06
CA TRP A 54 2.15 5.87 -1.11
C TRP A 54 1.88 5.38 -2.53
N ASP A 55 2.73 4.48 -3.03
CA ASP A 55 2.48 3.79 -4.29
C ASP A 55 1.47 2.67 -4.04
N VAL A 56 0.36 2.67 -4.79
CA VAL A 56 -0.68 1.65 -4.69
C VAL A 56 -0.11 0.25 -4.90
N ARG A 57 0.90 0.09 -5.78
CA ARG A 57 1.51 -1.23 -6.02
C ARG A 57 2.31 -1.75 -4.83
N GLU A 58 2.94 -0.84 -4.07
CA GLU A 58 3.64 -1.21 -2.84
C GLU A 58 2.64 -1.57 -1.74
N LEU A 59 1.49 -0.88 -1.70
CA LEU A 59 0.39 -1.23 -0.82
C LEU A 59 -0.17 -2.61 -1.17
N ASP A 60 -0.42 -2.89 -2.46
CA ASP A 60 -0.88 -4.21 -2.92
C ASP A 60 0.07 -5.31 -2.49
N ALA A 61 1.38 -5.16 -2.77
CA ALA A 61 2.38 -6.15 -2.37
C ALA A 61 2.46 -6.34 -0.84
N ALA A 62 2.31 -5.27 -0.07
CA ALA A 62 2.28 -5.35 1.39
C ALA A 62 1.00 -6.07 1.88
N VAL A 63 -0.15 -5.78 1.27
CA VAL A 63 -1.43 -6.46 1.56
C VAL A 63 -1.33 -7.95 1.26
N ASP A 64 -0.77 -8.33 0.11
CA ASP A 64 -0.57 -9.72 -0.29
C ASP A 64 0.33 -10.49 0.70
N SER A 65 1.26 -9.78 1.35
CA SER A 65 2.15 -10.34 2.37
C SER A 65 1.57 -10.40 3.79
N LEU A 66 0.36 -9.84 4.01
CA LEU A 66 -0.23 -9.86 5.34
C LEU A 66 -0.61 -11.29 5.76
N PRO A 67 -0.38 -11.66 7.03
CA PRO A 67 -0.73 -12.98 7.50
C PRO A 67 -2.25 -13.17 7.54
N HIS A 68 -2.71 -14.35 7.15
CA HIS A 68 -4.08 -14.78 7.40
C HIS A 68 -4.28 -15.10 8.88
N ARG A 69 -5.49 -14.85 9.39
CA ARG A 69 -5.85 -15.20 10.76
C ARG A 69 -5.80 -16.73 10.94
N GLY A 70 -4.85 -17.23 11.71
CA GLY A 70 -4.73 -18.66 12.06
C GLY A 70 -3.57 -19.42 11.40
N GLY A 71 -2.70 -18.78 10.61
CA GLY A 71 -1.67 -19.45 9.78
C GLY A 71 -2.29 -20.01 8.50
N GLU A 72 -1.65 -20.05 7.33
CA GLU A 72 -0.33 -20.65 7.06
C GLU A 72 0.41 -19.86 5.96
N GLU A 73 1.74 -19.74 6.08
CA GLU A 73 2.63 -19.34 4.98
C GLU A 73 2.46 -20.34 3.81
N MET A 74 1.96 -19.88 2.67
CA MET A 74 2.04 -20.67 1.44
C MET A 74 3.51 -20.73 1.01
N ILE A 75 4.18 -21.79 1.47
CA ILE A 75 5.41 -22.32 0.89
C ILE A 75 5.14 -22.57 -0.59
N SER A 76 5.63 -21.68 -1.47
CA SER A 76 5.73 -22.03 -2.89
C SER A 76 7.03 -22.80 -3.09
N ALA A 77 6.83 -24.09 -3.32
CA ALA A 77 7.85 -25.04 -3.72
C ALA A 77 8.48 -24.64 -5.05
N ASP A 78 9.80 -24.52 -5.06
CA ASP A 78 10.62 -24.89 -6.21
C ASP A 78 11.65 -25.91 -5.72
N GLN A 79 11.17 -27.12 -5.42
CA GLN A 79 12.05 -28.28 -5.42
C GLN A 79 12.31 -28.60 -6.89
N GLY A 80 13.56 -28.40 -7.31
CA GLY A 80 14.03 -28.66 -8.67
C GLY A 80 13.53 -30.00 -9.19
N TRP A 81 13.02 -29.98 -10.42
CA TRP A 81 12.78 -31.21 -11.16
C TRP A 81 14.13 -31.78 -11.61
N ASP A 82 14.34 -33.06 -11.29
CA ASP A 82 15.48 -33.92 -11.65
C ASP A 82 15.73 -33.94 -13.17
#